data_AF-A0A2G5KQB4-F1
#
_entry.id   AF-A0A2G5KQB4-F1
#
_cell.length_a   1.000
_cell.length_b   1.000
_cell.length_c   1.000
_cell.angle_alpha   90.00
_cell.angle_beta   90.00
_cell.angle_gamma   90.00
#
_symmetry.space_group_name_H-M   'P 1'
#
loop_
_entity.id
_entity.type
_entity.pdbx_description
1 polymer ?
#
loop_
_entity_poly.entity_id
_entity_poly.type
_entity_poly.pdbx_seq_one_letter_code
_entity_poly.pdbx_strand_id
1 'polypeptide(L)'
;MARNKGGRKRLGDRKREHAITLRFNGTELEKVRTILQSYNLDFNKRGTVGPFLRKLILNGKTTKEKQIPDSLSNLSYQINRIGTNINQLVKVANYKNMRSPNADLEREIRTASELMLELIETINAKK
;
A
#
# COMPACT_ATOMS: atom_id res chain seq x y z
N MET A 1 -18.53 -23.26 -2.89
CA MET A 1 -17.63 -22.17 -3.34
C MET A 1 -16.68 -21.81 -2.20
N ALA A 2 -15.38 -22.09 -2.33
CA ALA A 2 -14.42 -21.92 -1.24
C ALA A 2 -14.07 -20.43 -1.06
N ARG A 3 -14.36 -19.89 0.13
CA ARG A 3 -14.03 -18.52 0.55
C ARG A 3 -12.51 -18.29 0.45
N ASN A 4 -12.08 -17.50 -0.53
CA ASN A 4 -10.72 -17.00 -0.65
C ASN A 4 -10.41 -16.07 0.54
N LYS A 5 -9.81 -16.61 1.61
CA LYS A 5 -9.16 -15.81 2.66
C LYS A 5 -8.03 -15.02 1.97
N GLY A 6 -8.09 -13.69 2.00
CA GLY A 6 -7.16 -12.75 1.35
C GLY A 6 -5.73 -12.77 1.88
N GLY A 7 -5.16 -13.96 2.03
CA GLY A 7 -3.75 -14.17 2.34
C GLY A 7 -2.90 -14.24 1.07
N ARG A 8 -1.58 -14.17 1.26
CA ARG A 8 -0.59 -14.36 0.19
C ARG A 8 -0.82 -15.72 -0.48
N LYS A 9 -1.03 -15.72 -1.80
CA LYS A 9 -1.20 -16.91 -2.64
C LYS A 9 -0.19 -17.99 -2.23
N ARG A 10 -0.66 -19.16 -1.82
CA ARG A 10 0.20 -20.31 -1.54
C ARG A 10 0.99 -20.61 -2.82
N LEU A 11 2.31 -20.54 -2.70
CA LEU A 11 3.23 -20.83 -3.79
C LEU A 11 3.16 -22.35 -3.99
N GLY A 12 2.36 -22.81 -4.96
CA GLY A 12 2.27 -24.22 -5.29
C GLY A 12 3.64 -24.78 -5.73
N ASP A 13 3.78 -26.10 -5.68
CA ASP A 13 5.05 -26.81 -5.92
C ASP A 13 5.62 -26.59 -7.32
N ARG A 14 4.81 -26.07 -8.25
CA ARG A 14 5.19 -25.82 -9.65
C ARG A 14 5.92 -24.50 -9.91
N LYS A 15 6.20 -23.66 -8.90
CA LYS A 15 6.85 -22.36 -9.20
C LYS A 15 8.35 -22.49 -9.52
N ARG A 16 9.03 -23.53 -9.05
CA ARG A 16 10.47 -23.76 -9.30
C ARG A 16 10.71 -25.25 -9.50
N GLU A 17 10.72 -25.66 -10.75
CA GLU A 17 10.79 -27.08 -11.14
C GLU A 17 12.24 -27.61 -11.17
N HIS A 18 13.22 -26.72 -11.38
CA HIS A 18 14.63 -27.10 -11.50
C HIS A 18 15.44 -26.69 -10.27
N ALA A 19 16.30 -27.59 -9.81
CA ALA A 19 17.22 -27.39 -8.69
C ALA A 19 18.67 -27.44 -9.18
N ILE A 20 19.50 -26.54 -8.64
CA ILE A 20 20.95 -26.50 -8.86
C ILE A 20 21.60 -26.55 -7.49
N THR A 21 22.51 -27.50 -7.28
CA THR A 21 23.30 -27.59 -6.04
C THR A 21 24.64 -26.92 -6.26
N LEU A 22 24.91 -25.88 -5.47
CA LEU A 22 26.21 -25.20 -5.43
C LEU A 22 26.95 -25.63 -4.16
N ARG A 23 28.19 -26.09 -4.32
CA ARG A 23 29.08 -26.43 -3.21
C ARG A 23 30.06 -25.29 -3.00
N PHE A 24 30.30 -24.95 -1.75
CA PHE A 24 31.27 -23.92 -1.35
C PHE A 24 32.30 -24.54 -0.42
N ASN A 25 33.55 -24.10 -0.53
CA ASN A 25 34.55 -24.33 0.50
C ASN A 25 34.35 -23.34 1.67
N GLY A 26 35.11 -23.52 2.76
CA GLY A 26 34.96 -22.70 3.96
C GLY A 26 35.21 -21.20 3.72
N THR A 27 36.20 -20.87 2.89
CA THR A 27 36.57 -19.47 2.61
C THR A 27 35.56 -18.78 1.69
N GLU A 28 35.01 -19.51 0.72
CA GLU A 28 33.92 -19.04 -0.14
C GLU A 28 32.64 -18.81 0.66
N LEU A 29 32.33 -19.68 1.61
CA LEU A 29 31.15 -19.54 2.47
C LEU A 29 31.24 -18.29 3.34
N GLU A 30 32.43 -17.98 3.88
CA GLU A 30 32.65 -16.72 4.60
C GLU A 30 32.47 -15.49 3.70
N LYS A 31 32.97 -15.53 2.45
CA LYS A 31 32.70 -14.44 1.49
C LYS A 31 31.21 -14.23 1.25
N VAL A 32 30.44 -15.32 1.09
CA VAL A 32 28.99 -15.26 0.92
C VAL A 32 28.32 -14.68 2.17
N ARG A 33 28.80 -15.03 3.36
CA ARG A 33 28.31 -14.48 4.63
C ARG A 33 28.56 -12.98 4.74
N THR A 34 29.76 -12.50 4.44
CA THR A 34 30.10 -11.07 4.45
C THR A 34 29.23 -10.28 3.48
N ILE A 35 29.00 -10.83 2.27
CA ILE A 35 28.10 -10.20 1.29
C ILE A 35 26.67 -10.15 1.83
N LEU A 36 26.14 -11.22 2.42
CA LEU A 36 24.79 -11.21 2.98
C LEU A 36 24.65 -10.19 4.13
N GLN A 37 25.67 -10.08 4.98
CA GLN A 37 25.71 -9.10 6.06
C GLN A 37 25.70 -7.66 5.53
N SER A 38 26.37 -7.35 4.42
CA SER A 38 26.35 -6.00 3.84
C SER A 38 24.94 -5.59 3.35
N TYR A 39 24.08 -6.56 3.03
CA TYR A 39 22.67 -6.35 2.72
C TYR A 39 21.74 -6.47 3.94
N ASN A 40 22.28 -6.56 5.17
CA ASN A 40 21.54 -6.81 6.41
C ASN A 40 20.67 -8.08 6.36
N LEU A 41 21.14 -9.11 5.64
CA LEU A 41 20.44 -10.39 5.49
C LEU A 41 21.04 -11.45 6.41
N ASP A 42 20.19 -12.17 7.12
CA ASP A 42 20.60 -13.23 8.04
C ASP A 42 20.79 -14.56 7.31
N PHE A 43 22.03 -15.06 7.32
CA PHE A 43 22.45 -16.32 6.73
C PHE A 43 21.68 -17.54 7.30
N ASN A 44 21.35 -17.50 8.59
CA ASN A 44 20.76 -18.64 9.30
C ASN A 44 19.24 -18.76 9.06
N LYS A 45 18.60 -17.72 8.50
CA LYS A 45 17.17 -17.75 8.21
C LYS A 45 16.88 -18.57 6.95
N ARG A 46 15.93 -19.50 7.07
CA ARG A 46 15.43 -20.29 5.94
C ARG A 46 14.87 -19.36 4.87
N GLY A 47 15.36 -19.50 3.64
CA GLY A 47 14.90 -18.69 2.50
C GLY A 47 15.67 -17.38 2.29
N THR A 48 16.82 -17.19 2.95
CA THR A 48 17.70 -16.04 2.68
C THR A 48 18.72 -16.36 1.59
N VAL A 49 19.58 -17.35 1.81
CA VAL A 49 20.76 -17.64 0.97
C VAL A 49 20.36 -18.05 -0.46
N GLY A 50 19.44 -19.01 -0.61
CA GLY A 50 19.03 -19.51 -1.94
C GLY A 50 18.39 -18.41 -2.82
N PRO A 51 17.40 -17.65 -2.32
CA PRO A 51 16.83 -16.52 -3.07
C PRO A 51 17.83 -15.42 -3.37
N PHE A 52 18.76 -15.14 -2.45
CA PHE A 52 19.84 -14.17 -2.64
C PHE A 52 20.77 -14.57 -3.78
N LEU A 53 21.36 -15.77 -3.71
CA LEU A 53 22.25 -16.31 -4.75
C LEU A 53 21.55 -16.36 -6.10
N ARG A 54 20.28 -16.79 -6.14
CA ARG A 54 19.49 -16.79 -7.37
C ARG A 54 19.32 -15.37 -7.94
N LYS A 55 19.02 -14.38 -7.10
CA LYS A 55 18.91 -12.98 -7.55
C LYS A 55 20.25 -12.48 -8.08
N LEU A 56 21.35 -12.82 -7.41
CA LEU A 56 22.70 -12.43 -7.80
C LEU A 56 23.10 -13.05 -9.15
N ILE A 57 22.84 -14.35 -9.35
CA ILE A 57 23.12 -15.05 -10.61
C ILE A 57 22.25 -14.52 -11.76
N LEU A 58 20.95 -14.33 -11.52
CA LEU A 58 20.02 -13.82 -12.55
C LEU A 58 20.31 -12.35 -12.90
N ASN A 59 20.69 -11.53 -11.92
CA ASN A 59 21.00 -10.12 -12.12
C ASN A 59 22.45 -9.87 -12.56
N GLY A 60 23.34 -10.88 -12.44
CA GLY A 60 24.76 -10.75 -12.80
C GLY A 60 25.02 -10.49 -14.28
N LYS A 61 24.02 -10.74 -15.16
CA LYS A 61 24.07 -10.37 -16.59
C LYS A 61 23.44 -9.02 -16.91
N THR A 62 22.69 -8.42 -15.99
CA THR A 62 22.15 -7.07 -16.18
C THR A 62 23.19 -6.07 -15.68
N THR A 63 24.02 -5.61 -16.61
CA THR A 63 24.72 -4.33 -16.54
C THR A 63 23.83 -3.26 -15.89
N LYS A 64 24.48 -2.38 -15.14
CA LYS A 64 23.99 -1.37 -14.19
C LYS A 64 22.87 -0.41 -14.65
N GLU A 65 22.29 -0.60 -15.84
CA GLU A 65 21.36 0.33 -16.48
C GLU A 65 19.88 0.07 -16.19
N LYS A 66 19.51 -1.14 -15.73
CA LYS A 66 18.09 -1.52 -15.48
C LYS A 66 17.66 -1.59 -14.02
N GLN A 67 18.54 -1.27 -13.07
CA GLN A 67 18.10 -1.08 -11.69
C GLN A 67 17.63 0.36 -11.56
N ILE A 68 16.32 0.54 -11.53
CA ILE A 68 15.73 1.77 -11.00
C ILE A 68 16.40 2.00 -9.63
N PRO A 69 17.10 3.13 -9.42
CA PRO A 69 17.78 3.40 -8.18
C PRO A 69 16.83 3.17 -6.99
N ASP A 70 17.30 2.59 -5.89
CA ASP A 70 16.46 2.33 -4.71
C ASP A 70 15.78 3.62 -4.18
N SER A 71 16.35 4.79 -4.51
CA SER A 71 15.73 6.10 -4.29
C SER A 71 14.46 6.32 -5.13
N LEU A 72 14.45 5.95 -6.42
CA LEU A 72 13.26 6.04 -7.28
C LEU A 72 12.20 5.00 -6.91
N SER A 73 12.60 3.79 -6.47
CA SER A 73 11.66 2.75 -6.06
C SER A 73 10.92 3.14 -4.78
N ASN A 74 11.64 3.73 -3.81
CA ASN A 74 11.04 4.34 -2.62
C ASN A 74 10.14 5.53 -2.98
N LEU A 75 10.58 6.40 -3.89
CA LEU A 75 9.77 7.53 -4.35
C LEU A 75 8.47 7.06 -5.01
N SER A 76 8.54 6.05 -5.90
CA SER A 76 7.37 5.46 -6.55
C SER A 76 6.42 4.82 -5.53
N TYR A 77 6.95 4.14 -4.51
CA TYR A 77 6.15 3.61 -3.41
C TYR A 77 5.42 4.72 -2.63
N GLN A 78 6.12 5.82 -2.29
CA GLN A 78 5.50 6.96 -1.59
C GLN A 78 4.44 7.64 -2.47
N ILE A 79 4.70 7.84 -3.77
CA ILE A 79 3.73 8.41 -4.71
C ILE A 79 2.48 7.52 -4.81
N ASN A 80 2.65 6.20 -4.91
CA ASN A 80 1.52 5.27 -4.93
C ASN A 80 0.70 5.31 -3.62
N ARG A 81 1.37 5.46 -2.48
CA ARG A 81 0.70 5.61 -1.17
C ARG A 81 -0.09 6.92 -1.09
N ILE A 82 0.47 8.02 -1.58
CA ILE A 82 -0.21 9.33 -1.70
C ILE A 82 -1.44 9.19 -2.60
N GLY A 83 -1.30 8.61 -3.80
CA GLY A 83 -2.41 8.40 -4.72
C GLY A 83 -3.53 7.53 -4.12
N THR A 84 -3.16 6.52 -3.33
CA THR A 84 -4.14 5.66 -2.63
C THR A 84 -4.92 6.45 -1.58
N ASN A 85 -4.24 7.28 -0.78
CA ASN A 85 -4.89 8.13 0.23
C ASN A 85 -5.80 9.18 -0.41
N ILE A 86 -5.37 9.81 -1.52
CA ILE A 86 -6.20 10.75 -2.29
C ILE A 86 -7.46 10.05 -2.79
N ASN A 87 -7.33 8.85 -3.36
CA ASN A 87 -8.48 8.09 -3.85
C ASN A 87 -9.45 7.73 -2.71
N GLN A 88 -8.94 7.43 -1.50
CA GLN A 88 -9.77 7.20 -0.32
C GLN A 88 -10.50 8.48 0.12
N LEU A 89 -9.80 9.63 0.19
CA LEU A 89 -10.40 10.92 0.53
C LEU A 89 -11.47 11.32 -0.48
N VAL A 90 -11.22 11.16 -1.78
CA VAL A 90 -12.19 11.45 -2.84
C VAL A 90 -13.39 10.52 -2.73
N LYS A 91 -13.19 9.22 -2.47
CA LYS A 91 -14.30 8.29 -2.24
C LYS A 91 -15.11 8.64 -1.01
N VAL A 92 -14.47 9.05 0.09
CA VAL A 92 -15.16 9.50 1.30
C VAL A 92 -15.92 10.80 1.05
N ALA A 93 -15.32 11.77 0.34
CA ALA A 93 -15.97 13.01 -0.02
C ALA A 93 -17.17 12.77 -0.93
N ASN A 94 -17.01 11.95 -1.99
CA ASN A 94 -18.11 11.55 -2.86
C ASN A 94 -19.18 10.77 -2.11
N TYR A 95 -18.80 9.84 -1.23
CA TYR A 95 -19.75 9.10 -0.40
C TYR A 95 -20.50 10.02 0.57
N LYS A 96 -19.84 10.99 1.20
CA LYS A 96 -20.49 12.00 2.07
C LYS A 96 -21.39 12.93 1.27
N ASN A 97 -20.97 13.36 0.08
CA ASN A 97 -21.78 14.17 -0.84
C ASN A 97 -23.00 13.37 -1.33
N MET A 98 -22.84 12.09 -1.66
CA MET A 98 -23.94 11.21 -2.10
C MET A 98 -24.87 10.79 -0.95
N ARG A 99 -24.35 10.63 0.27
CA ARG A 99 -25.14 10.21 1.45
C ARG A 99 -25.82 11.40 2.15
N SER A 100 -25.35 12.62 1.91
CA SER A 100 -26.01 13.84 2.36
C SER A 100 -25.72 15.00 1.39
N PRO A 101 -26.43 15.08 0.25
CA PRO A 101 -26.45 16.31 -0.52
C PRO A 101 -27.22 17.41 0.22
N ASN A 102 -28.07 17.08 1.21
CA ASN A 102 -29.08 17.98 1.78
C ASN A 102 -29.46 17.73 3.26
N ALA A 103 -28.77 16.87 4.02
CA ALA A 103 -29.26 16.55 5.38
C ALA A 103 -29.19 17.74 6.36
N ASP A 104 -28.30 18.71 6.10
CA ASP A 104 -28.29 19.98 6.83
C ASP A 104 -29.15 21.05 6.14
N LEU A 105 -29.32 21.00 4.81
CA LEU A 105 -30.11 22.01 4.09
C LEU A 105 -31.59 21.99 4.49
N GLU A 106 -32.19 20.81 4.63
CA GLU A 106 -33.59 20.70 5.07
C GLU A 106 -33.76 21.21 6.51
N ARG A 107 -32.76 20.96 7.36
CA ARG A 107 -32.75 21.43 8.75
C ARG A 107 -32.55 22.94 8.83
N GLU A 108 -31.65 23.49 8.02
CA GLU A 108 -31.39 24.94 7.92
C GLU A 108 -32.59 25.69 7.33
N ILE A 109 -33.23 25.18 6.27
CA ILE A 109 -34.45 25.76 5.69
C ILE A 109 -35.60 25.77 6.70
N ARG A 110 -35.77 24.67 7.45
CA ARG A 110 -36.78 24.59 8.50
C ARG A 110 -36.52 25.60 9.61
N THR A 111 -35.28 25.67 10.10
CA THR A 111 -34.87 26.62 11.15
C THR A 111 -35.06 28.07 10.67
N ALA A 112 -34.70 28.38 9.42
CA ALA A 112 -34.89 29.70 8.85
C ALA A 112 -36.38 30.08 8.69
N SER A 113 -37.23 29.11 8.35
CA SER A 113 -38.68 29.31 8.23
C SER A 113 -39.34 29.53 9.60
N GLU A 114 -38.93 28.77 10.63
CA GLU A 114 -39.39 28.93 12.01
C GLU A 114 -39.02 30.31 12.56
N LEU A 115 -37.78 30.77 12.33
CA LEU A 115 -37.35 32.12 12.72
C LEU A 115 -38.10 33.23 11.97
N MET A 116 -38.43 33.04 10.70
CA MET A 116 -39.26 34.01 9.96
C MET A 116 -40.68 34.11 10.53
N LEU A 117 -41.28 32.99 10.93
CA LEU A 117 -42.61 32.99 11.55
C LEU A 117 -42.58 33.70 12.90
N GLU A 118 -41.57 33.43 13.73
CA GLU A 118 -41.37 34.11 15.02
C GLU A 118 -41.16 35.63 14.83
N LEU A 119 -40.43 36.05 13.80
CA LEU A 119 -40.29 37.47 13.42
C LEU A 119 -41.63 38.09 13.00
N ILE A 120 -42.44 37.40 12.20
CA ILE A 120 -43.75 37.90 11.78
C ILE A 120 -44.70 38.02 12.97
N GLU A 121 -44.72 37.03 13.87
CA GLU A 121 -45.53 37.04 15.09
C GLU A 121 -45.11 38.16 16.03
N THR A 122 -43.82 38.36 16.27
CA THR A 122 -43.33 39.46 17.11
C THR A 122 -43.59 40.84 16.52
N ILE A 123 -43.59 40.98 15.19
CA ILE A 123 -43.97 42.22 14.50
C ILE A 123 -45.48 42.46 14.62
N ASN A 124 -46.30 41.42 14.45
CA ASN A 124 -47.75 41.52 14.54
C ASN A 124 -48.27 41.70 15.98
N ALA A 125 -47.57 41.16 16.99
CA ALA A 125 -47.90 41.34 18.40
C ALA A 125 -47.49 42.71 18.96
N LYS A 126 -46.69 43.48 18.23
CA LYS A 126 -46.32 44.87 18.55
C LYS A 126 -47.22 45.92 17.88
N LYS A 127 -48.28 45.50 17.17
CA LYS A 127 -49.40 46.33 16.74
C LYS A 127 -50.53 46.28 17.76
#